data_AF-I7MH62-F1
#
_entry.id   AF-I7MH62-F1
#
_cell.length_a   1.000
_cell.length_b   1.000
_cell.length_c   1.000
_cell.angle_alpha   90.00
_cell.angle_beta   90.00
_cell.angle_gamma   90.00
#
_symmetry.space_group_name_H-M   'P 1'
#
loop_
_entity.id
_entity.type
_entity.pdbx_description
1 polymer ?
#
loop_
_entity_poly.entity_id
_entity_poly.type
_entity_poly.pdbx_seq_one_letter_code
_entity_poly.pdbx_strand_id
1 'polypeptide(L)'
;MDQVYGYDCSSMIIKYNFNSSQIICALALNNIPSISQVSPNLTFPSSNCQSIKSVPNGAMFYGIGGDSCDYTFPIVYKYNSTPYYAQRVFIFPVQWVFQSNSSCPTINASISVNNLAPKSTNFPPSAYLSPQSLCDYYSSNLVFDNLNQLVTQISFYPGQYTKYIEQLYILIFKCPLGCSSCDNSMLNCQSCIDGYYLVGSSCLKCDLNCLTCVNYSIYCLSCPTNTYLYTDNSCQSCQNTGVYISGVNCFNCDQTCLNCNGSLPTNCLTCPVGKYLHDDQSSIIPPQVMILCS
;
A
#
# COMPACT_ATOMS: atom_id res chain seq x y z
N MET A 1 -14.58 1.26 27.71
CA MET A 1 -13.83 2.02 26.70
C MET A 1 -12.44 1.44 26.76
N ASP A 2 -12.25 0.34 26.04
CA ASP A 2 -11.18 -0.59 26.36
C ASP A 2 -9.93 -0.13 25.63
N GLN A 3 -9.04 0.52 26.39
CA GLN A 3 -7.73 0.94 25.93
C GLN A 3 -6.93 -0.31 25.57
N VAL A 4 -6.94 -0.65 24.29
CA VAL A 4 -5.85 -1.41 23.67
C VAL A 4 -4.62 -0.53 23.79
N TYR A 5 -3.81 -0.77 24.82
CA TYR A 5 -2.53 -0.12 24.98
C TYR A 5 -1.54 -0.74 24.00
N GLY A 6 -1.63 -0.31 22.74
CA GLY A 6 -0.40 -0.14 22.00
C GLY A 6 0.35 0.97 22.71
N TYR A 7 1.48 0.66 23.35
CA TYR A 7 2.49 1.71 23.45
C TYR A 7 2.66 2.27 22.03
N ASP A 8 2.77 3.60 21.88
CA ASP A 8 3.34 4.07 20.63
C ASP A 8 4.68 3.33 20.47
N CYS A 9 5.02 2.90 19.25
CA CYS A 9 6.25 2.16 19.04
C CYS A 9 7.48 3.07 19.24
N SER A 10 7.32 4.23 19.89
CA SER A 10 8.30 5.24 20.22
C SER A 10 9.47 4.67 20.99
N SER A 11 9.26 3.71 21.91
CA SER A 11 10.37 3.04 22.59
C SER A 11 11.31 2.34 21.59
N MET A 12 10.75 1.66 20.59
CA MET A 12 11.51 1.00 19.53
C MET A 12 12.11 2.00 18.54
N ILE A 13 11.35 3.03 18.16
CA ILE A 13 11.83 4.11 17.30
C ILE A 13 13.04 4.80 17.93
N ILE A 14 12.98 5.12 19.22
CA ILE A 14 14.08 5.73 19.98
C ILE A 14 15.24 4.73 20.13
N LYS A 15 14.96 3.50 20.57
CA LYS A 15 15.98 2.47 20.83
C LYS A 15 16.87 2.19 19.61
N TYR A 16 16.28 2.19 18.41
CA TYR A 16 17.00 1.93 17.16
C TYR A 16 17.26 3.20 16.34
N ASN A 17 17.00 4.39 16.91
CA ASN A 17 17.19 5.69 16.28
C ASN A 17 16.53 5.80 14.89
N PHE A 18 15.32 5.25 14.75
CA PHE A 18 14.55 5.38 13.53
C PHE A 18 13.93 6.77 13.40
N ASN A 19 13.72 7.23 12.17
CA ASN A 19 12.99 8.46 11.92
C ASN A 19 11.47 8.22 12.05
N SER A 20 10.87 8.79 13.10
CA SER A 20 9.44 8.64 13.40
C SER A 20 8.53 9.13 12.26
N SER A 21 8.96 10.13 11.48
CA SER A 21 8.15 10.66 10.37
C SER A 21 7.96 9.65 9.22
N GLN A 22 8.85 8.66 9.12
CA GLN A 22 8.84 7.61 8.09
C GLN A 22 8.14 6.33 8.56
N ILE A 23 7.68 6.28 9.80
CA ILE A 23 7.14 5.05 10.40
C ILE A 23 5.67 5.24 10.74
N ILE A 24 4.92 4.18 10.47
CA ILE A 24 3.60 3.95 11.02
C ILE A 24 3.76 2.85 12.06
N CYS A 25 3.50 3.15 13.33
CA CYS A 25 3.40 2.13 14.37
C CYS A 25 2.12 1.35 14.11
N ALA A 26 2.26 0.09 13.69
CA ALA A 26 1.13 -0.73 13.32
C ALA A 26 0.59 -1.48 14.54
N LEU A 27 1.47 -2.06 15.36
CA LEU A 27 1.10 -2.79 16.58
C LEU A 27 2.24 -2.72 17.59
N ALA A 28 1.89 -2.54 18.86
CA ALA A 28 2.79 -2.78 19.98
C ALA A 28 2.08 -3.66 21.01
N LEU A 29 2.67 -4.81 21.31
CA LEU A 29 2.29 -5.66 22.42
C LEU A 29 3.52 -5.83 23.30
N ASN A 30 3.38 -5.53 24.58
CA ASN A 30 4.47 -5.63 25.53
C ASN A 30 3.90 -5.94 26.90
N ASN A 31 4.41 -6.98 27.56
CA ASN A 31 4.05 -7.34 28.93
C ASN A 31 2.53 -7.35 29.15
N ILE A 32 1.79 -8.14 28.37
CA ILE A 32 0.32 -8.15 28.38
C ILE A 32 -0.23 -8.96 29.57
N PRO A 33 -0.76 -8.36 30.65
CA PRO A 33 -1.35 -9.11 31.77
C PRO A 33 -2.75 -9.67 31.47
N SER A 34 -3.47 -9.14 30.47
CA SER A 34 -4.83 -9.60 30.11
C SER A 34 -5.05 -9.64 28.60
N ILE A 35 -5.77 -10.67 28.11
CA ILE A 35 -6.07 -10.86 26.68
C ILE A 35 -6.89 -9.68 26.12
N SER A 36 -7.67 -9.02 26.98
CA SER A 36 -8.46 -7.84 26.64
C SER A 36 -7.62 -6.64 26.18
N GLN A 37 -6.31 -6.64 26.43
CA GLN A 37 -5.39 -5.58 26.00
C GLN A 37 -4.78 -5.86 24.62
N VAL A 38 -4.99 -7.05 24.06
CA VAL A 38 -4.53 -7.35 22.71
C VAL A 38 -5.38 -6.60 21.70
N SER A 39 -4.72 -6.07 20.66
CA SER A 39 -5.42 -5.42 19.56
C SER A 39 -6.46 -6.34 18.92
N PRO A 40 -7.71 -5.89 18.72
CA PRO A 40 -8.74 -6.69 18.04
C PRO A 40 -8.38 -6.98 16.57
N ASN A 41 -7.44 -6.23 16.01
CA ASN A 41 -6.92 -6.46 14.67
C ASN A 41 -5.93 -7.64 14.60
N LEU A 42 -5.53 -8.19 15.76
CA LEU A 42 -4.67 -9.36 15.85
C LEU A 42 -5.51 -10.62 16.04
N THR A 43 -5.27 -11.61 15.19
CA THR A 43 -5.88 -12.94 15.28
C THR A 43 -4.80 -13.97 15.53
N PHE A 44 -4.99 -14.81 16.55
CA PHE A 44 -4.10 -15.94 16.83
C PHE A 44 -4.58 -17.21 16.13
N PRO A 45 -3.68 -18.18 15.90
CA PRO A 45 -4.02 -19.47 15.27
C PRO A 45 -5.21 -20.21 15.89
N SER A 46 -5.35 -20.14 17.22
CA SER A 46 -6.43 -20.79 17.96
C SER A 46 -6.63 -20.11 19.32
N SER A 47 -7.70 -20.48 20.03
CA SER A 47 -7.93 -20.07 21.42
C SER A 47 -6.83 -20.54 22.37
N ASN A 48 -6.17 -21.66 22.08
CA ASN A 48 -5.06 -22.17 22.89
C ASN A 48 -3.84 -21.26 22.86
N CYS A 49 -3.73 -20.39 21.86
CA CYS A 49 -2.65 -19.41 21.70
C CYS A 49 -2.94 -18.07 22.41
N GLN A 50 -4.05 -17.96 23.13
CA GLN A 50 -4.49 -16.73 23.80
C GLN A 50 -4.31 -16.79 25.32
N SER A 51 -3.59 -17.80 25.82
CA SER A 51 -3.28 -17.93 27.25
C SER A 51 -2.17 -16.94 27.62
N ILE A 52 -2.29 -16.37 28.81
CA ILE A 52 -1.26 -15.49 29.36
C ILE A 52 -0.49 -16.24 30.43
N LYS A 53 0.83 -16.21 30.35
CA LYS A 53 1.73 -16.86 31.31
C LYS A 53 2.69 -15.84 31.90
N SER A 54 2.80 -15.87 33.22
CA SER A 54 3.84 -15.13 33.94
C SER A 54 5.15 -15.91 33.93
N VAL A 55 6.24 -15.22 33.62
CA VAL A 55 7.60 -15.78 33.62
C VAL A 55 8.43 -15.05 34.67
N PRO A 56 8.85 -15.72 35.76
CA PRO A 56 9.70 -15.12 36.77
C PRO A 56 11.16 -15.08 36.30
N ASN A 57 11.71 -13.88 36.03
CA ASN A 57 13.13 -13.67 35.73
C ASN A 57 13.66 -12.39 36.42
N GLY A 58 13.60 -12.33 37.76
CA GLY A 58 13.97 -11.14 38.54
C GLY A 58 12.96 -9.97 38.46
N ALA A 59 12.23 -9.85 37.35
CA ALA A 59 10.97 -9.14 37.19
C ALA A 59 9.89 -10.13 36.68
N MET A 60 8.61 -9.87 36.97
CA MET A 60 7.50 -10.67 36.42
C MET A 60 7.16 -10.14 35.02
N PHE A 61 7.35 -10.98 34.00
CA PHE A 61 6.97 -10.69 32.62
C PHE A 61 5.72 -11.47 32.22
N TYR A 62 4.95 -10.94 31.28
CA TYR A 62 3.75 -11.59 30.76
C TYR A 62 3.90 -11.89 29.27
N GLY A 63 3.76 -13.16 28.91
CA GLY A 63 3.73 -13.62 27.52
C GLY A 63 2.35 -14.12 27.12
N ILE A 64 1.98 -13.89 25.86
CA ILE A 64 0.77 -14.44 25.24
C ILE A 64 1.12 -15.63 24.35
N GLY A 65 0.35 -16.71 24.47
CA GLY A 65 0.57 -17.93 23.71
C GLY A 65 -0.09 -19.13 24.36
N GLY A 66 0.55 -20.29 24.28
CA GLY A 66 0.12 -21.47 25.01
C GLY A 66 0.89 -22.73 24.64
N ASP A 67 0.95 -23.67 25.58
CA ASP A 67 1.72 -24.90 25.43
C ASP A 67 1.22 -25.79 24.27
N SER A 68 -0.06 -25.68 23.91
CA SER A 68 -0.70 -26.36 22.78
C SER A 68 -0.97 -25.45 21.57
N CYS A 69 -0.31 -24.28 21.50
CA CYS A 69 -0.44 -23.42 20.35
C CYS A 69 0.27 -24.03 19.13
N ASP A 70 -0.44 -24.11 18.01
CA ASP A 70 0.11 -24.53 16.73
C ASP A 70 0.51 -23.33 15.88
N TYR A 71 1.80 -23.01 15.90
CA TYR A 71 2.39 -21.93 15.11
C TYR A 71 2.78 -22.34 13.68
N THR A 72 2.33 -23.50 13.20
CA THR A 72 2.29 -23.76 11.75
C THR A 72 1.30 -22.84 11.03
N PHE A 73 0.34 -22.30 11.78
CA PHE A 73 -0.52 -21.19 11.36
C PHE A 73 0.00 -19.87 11.93
N PRO A 74 -0.17 -18.75 11.21
CA PRO A 74 0.38 -17.48 11.63
C PRO A 74 -0.48 -16.76 12.66
N ILE A 75 0.16 -15.87 13.41
CA ILE A 75 -0.53 -14.73 14.01
C ILE A 75 -0.77 -13.71 12.88
N VAL A 76 -2.01 -13.29 12.70
CA VAL A 76 -2.43 -12.40 11.61
C VAL A 76 -2.80 -11.04 12.17
N TYR A 77 -2.14 -9.99 11.68
CA TYR A 77 -2.48 -8.61 11.96
C TYR A 77 -3.14 -7.97 10.74
N LYS A 78 -4.40 -7.54 10.87
CA LYS A 78 -5.13 -6.81 9.82
C LYS A 78 -4.96 -5.31 10.03
N TYR A 79 -4.51 -4.60 9.01
CA TYR A 79 -4.18 -3.18 9.12
C TYR A 79 -4.34 -2.49 7.78
N ASN A 80 -4.89 -1.28 7.71
CA ASN A 80 -4.96 -0.52 6.47
C ASN A 80 -3.93 0.61 6.48
N SER A 81 -2.90 0.52 5.64
CA SER A 81 -1.85 1.54 5.56
C SER A 81 -2.20 2.78 4.74
N THR A 82 -3.38 2.82 4.12
CA THR A 82 -3.84 3.95 3.29
C THR A 82 -3.78 5.27 4.09
N PRO A 83 -3.30 6.38 3.49
CA PRO A 83 -2.92 6.55 2.08
C PRO A 83 -1.44 6.25 1.77
N TYR A 84 -0.71 5.62 2.69
CA TYR A 84 0.72 5.42 2.58
C TYR A 84 1.08 4.04 2.05
N TYR A 85 1.90 4.01 1.01
CA TYR A 85 2.56 2.81 0.55
C TYR A 85 3.69 2.44 1.50
N ALA A 86 3.81 1.16 1.84
CA ALA A 86 4.89 0.64 2.65
C ALA A 86 6.10 0.30 1.80
N GLN A 87 7.28 0.69 2.26
CA GLN A 87 8.57 0.30 1.68
C GLN A 87 9.04 -1.01 2.31
N ARG A 88 8.91 -1.14 3.64
CA ARG A 88 9.26 -2.34 4.40
C ARG A 88 8.41 -2.49 5.66
N VAL A 89 8.30 -3.72 6.15
CA VAL A 89 7.72 -4.07 7.44
C VAL A 89 8.79 -4.69 8.32
N PHE A 90 8.93 -4.18 9.55
CA PHE A 90 9.75 -4.81 10.59
C PHE A 90 8.85 -5.41 11.66
N ILE A 91 9.13 -6.66 12.04
CA ILE A 91 8.59 -7.28 13.24
C ILE A 91 9.73 -7.49 14.22
N PHE A 92 9.57 -6.96 15.43
CA PHE A 92 10.47 -7.20 16.56
C PHE A 92 9.71 -7.99 17.62
N PRO A 93 9.75 -9.33 17.54
CA PRO A 93 9.20 -10.16 18.58
C PRO A 93 10.25 -10.43 19.65
N VAL A 94 9.84 -10.48 20.91
CA VAL A 94 10.58 -11.21 21.95
C VAL A 94 9.82 -12.50 22.22
N GLN A 95 10.49 -13.62 21.96
CA GLN A 95 9.88 -14.94 21.94
C GLN A 95 10.45 -15.82 23.04
N TRP A 96 9.59 -16.63 23.63
CA TRP A 96 9.93 -17.57 24.69
C TRP A 96 9.60 -19.00 24.26
N VAL A 97 10.62 -19.86 24.33
CA VAL A 97 10.50 -21.31 24.16
C VAL A 97 10.61 -21.97 25.55
N PHE A 98 9.65 -22.82 25.89
CA PHE A 98 9.51 -23.41 27.24
C PHE A 98 9.96 -24.87 27.32
N GLN A 99 10.68 -25.37 26.32
CA GLN A 99 11.25 -26.71 26.32
C GLN A 99 12.72 -26.67 25.93
N SER A 100 13.58 -26.84 26.91
CA SER A 100 14.98 -27.22 26.70
C SER A 100 15.49 -27.95 27.94
N ASN A 101 15.72 -29.26 27.80
CA ASN A 101 16.26 -30.09 28.88
C ASN A 101 17.77 -29.86 29.10
N SER A 102 18.44 -29.06 28.26
CA SER A 102 19.85 -28.64 28.41
C SER A 102 20.39 -27.70 27.31
N SER A 103 19.70 -27.53 26.16
CA SER A 103 20.14 -26.65 25.07
C SER A 103 18.99 -26.00 24.29
N CYS A 104 19.15 -24.71 23.98
CA CYS A 104 18.15 -23.96 23.23
C CYS A 104 18.27 -24.22 21.71
N PRO A 105 17.17 -24.57 21.02
CA PRO A 105 17.21 -24.76 19.57
C PRO A 105 17.31 -23.42 18.84
N THR A 106 17.82 -23.44 17.62
CA THR A 106 17.58 -22.34 16.67
C THR A 106 16.13 -22.44 16.19
N ILE A 107 15.39 -21.34 16.22
CA ILE A 107 14.01 -21.29 15.73
C ILE A 107 13.98 -20.70 14.31
N ASN A 108 13.09 -21.21 13.47
CA ASN A 108 12.81 -20.63 12.16
C ASN A 108 11.50 -19.85 12.25
N ALA A 109 11.58 -18.53 12.08
CA ALA A 109 10.42 -17.66 12.06
C ALA A 109 10.25 -17.06 10.66
N SER A 110 9.02 -16.72 10.28
CA SER A 110 8.77 -16.09 8.98
C SER A 110 7.71 -15.02 9.05
N ILE A 111 7.78 -14.11 8.08
CA ILE A 111 6.83 -13.02 7.89
C ILE A 111 6.33 -13.04 6.46
N SER A 112 5.04 -12.85 6.26
CA SER A 112 4.46 -12.48 4.98
C SER A 112 3.62 -11.21 5.10
N VAL A 113 3.58 -10.46 4.01
CA VAL A 113 2.79 -9.23 3.89
C VAL A 113 1.80 -9.42 2.76
N ASN A 114 0.53 -9.11 3.01
CA ASN A 114 -0.59 -9.41 2.12
C ASN A 114 -0.55 -10.89 1.67
N ASN A 115 -0.51 -11.13 0.36
CA ASN A 115 -0.47 -12.47 -0.25
C ASN A 115 0.94 -12.84 -0.78
N LEU A 116 1.98 -12.11 -0.37
CA LEU A 116 3.34 -12.38 -0.81
C LEU A 116 3.93 -13.63 -0.15
N ALA A 117 4.87 -14.27 -0.84
CA ALA A 117 5.62 -15.40 -0.32
C ALA A 117 6.34 -15.03 1.00
N PRO A 118 6.27 -15.88 2.05
CA PRO A 118 6.92 -15.59 3.32
C PRO A 118 8.44 -15.47 3.21
N LYS A 119 9.02 -14.50 3.92
CA LYS A 119 10.47 -14.40 4.17
C LYS A 119 10.78 -15.05 5.51
N SER A 120 11.68 -16.03 5.51
CA SER A 120 12.04 -16.79 6.71
C SER A 120 13.45 -16.43 7.20
N THR A 121 13.63 -16.41 8.51
CA THR A 121 14.90 -16.14 9.18
C THR A 121 15.10 -17.13 10.32
N ASN A 122 16.35 -17.55 10.52
CA ASN A 122 16.73 -18.40 11.65
C ASN A 122 17.20 -17.52 12.82
N PHE A 123 16.65 -17.75 14.00
CA PHE A 123 17.02 -17.05 15.22
C PHE A 123 17.77 -17.97 16.17
N PRO A 124 19.08 -17.75 16.36
CA PRO A 124 19.81 -18.44 17.41
C PRO A 124 19.32 -17.95 18.78
N PRO A 125 19.41 -18.80 19.81
CA PRO A 125 19.01 -18.43 21.17
C PRO A 125 19.88 -17.28 21.69
N SER A 126 19.26 -16.31 22.33
CA SER A 126 19.96 -15.17 22.94
C SER A 126 20.37 -15.48 24.38
N ALA A 127 19.52 -16.18 25.15
CA ALA A 127 19.85 -16.63 26.50
C ALA A 127 19.15 -17.95 26.86
N TYR A 128 19.79 -18.73 27.72
CA TYR A 128 19.15 -19.84 28.45
C TYR A 128 18.96 -19.42 29.90
N LEU A 129 17.72 -19.45 30.39
CA LEU A 129 17.37 -19.08 31.75
C LEU A 129 17.30 -20.33 32.63
N SER A 130 18.29 -20.45 33.51
CA SER A 130 18.34 -21.45 34.58
C SER A 130 17.84 -20.81 35.90
N PRO A 131 17.03 -21.52 36.72
CA PRO A 131 16.65 -22.93 36.63
C PRO A 131 15.36 -23.24 35.85
N GLN A 132 14.70 -22.24 35.25
CA GLN A 132 13.37 -22.40 34.63
C GLN A 132 13.38 -23.18 33.30
N SER A 133 14.57 -23.50 32.76
CA SER A 133 14.73 -24.21 31.48
C SER A 133 14.05 -23.50 30.31
N LEU A 134 14.18 -22.17 30.27
CA LEU A 134 13.60 -21.31 29.24
C LEU A 134 14.66 -20.79 28.28
N CYS A 135 14.26 -20.60 27.03
CA CYS A 135 15.10 -19.97 26.01
C CYS A 135 14.47 -18.65 25.57
N ASP A 136 15.30 -17.61 25.63
CA ASP A 136 14.95 -16.24 25.23
C ASP A 136 15.57 -15.90 23.87
N TYR A 137 14.78 -15.23 23.04
CA TYR A 137 15.13 -14.76 21.71
C TYR A 137 14.76 -13.27 21.60
N TYR A 138 15.61 -12.39 22.16
CA TYR A 138 15.34 -10.95 22.26
C TYR A 138 16.05 -10.07 21.21
N SER A 139 17.04 -10.62 20.50
CA SER A 139 17.92 -9.84 19.59
C SER A 139 17.52 -9.90 18.11
N SER A 140 16.38 -10.52 17.80
CA SER A 140 16.03 -10.92 16.44
C SER A 140 14.88 -10.08 15.87
N ASN A 141 15.03 -9.65 14.61
CA ASN A 141 13.96 -8.98 13.87
C ASN A 141 13.68 -9.70 12.56
N LEU A 142 12.43 -9.63 12.12
CA LEU A 142 12.03 -10.05 10.78
C LEU A 142 11.82 -8.81 9.92
N VAL A 143 12.40 -8.84 8.72
CA VAL A 143 12.29 -7.77 7.74
C VAL A 143 11.60 -8.29 6.50
N PHE A 144 10.56 -7.58 6.07
CA PHE A 144 10.02 -7.70 4.73
C PHE A 144 10.23 -6.38 3.99
N ASP A 145 11.29 -6.30 3.20
CA ASP A 145 11.68 -5.12 2.43
C ASP A 145 11.25 -5.18 0.96
N ASN A 146 11.43 -4.04 0.27
CA ASN A 146 11.10 -3.83 -1.16
C ASN A 146 9.62 -4.09 -1.48
N LEU A 147 8.72 -3.63 -0.60
CA LEU A 147 7.28 -3.87 -0.72
C LEU A 147 6.59 -2.98 -1.74
N ASN A 148 6.82 -1.66 -1.65
CA ASN A 148 6.21 -0.60 -2.46
C ASN A 148 4.71 -0.87 -2.77
N GLN A 149 3.93 -1.14 -1.72
CA GLN A 149 2.50 -1.45 -1.82
C GLN A 149 1.74 -1.03 -0.56
N LEU A 150 0.42 -0.92 -0.66
CA LEU A 150 -0.44 -0.79 0.51
C LEU A 150 -0.43 -2.10 1.31
N VAL A 151 -0.32 -1.98 2.63
CA VAL A 151 -0.39 -3.12 3.55
C VAL A 151 -1.81 -3.23 4.08
N THR A 152 -2.40 -4.41 3.91
CA THR A 152 -3.73 -4.79 4.39
C THR A 152 -3.66 -5.89 5.46
N GLN A 153 -2.62 -6.73 5.39
CA GLN A 153 -2.41 -7.86 6.28
C GLN A 153 -0.92 -8.13 6.48
N ILE A 154 -0.54 -8.50 7.70
CA ILE A 154 0.79 -9.03 8.03
C ILE A 154 0.58 -10.36 8.76
N SER A 155 1.23 -11.41 8.28
CA SER A 155 1.17 -12.74 8.91
C SER A 155 2.55 -13.10 9.44
N PHE A 156 2.61 -13.42 10.73
CA PHE A 156 3.82 -13.76 11.44
C PHE A 156 3.77 -15.21 11.91
N TYR A 157 4.77 -15.98 11.54
CA TYR A 157 4.99 -17.35 11.99
C TYR A 157 6.12 -17.35 13.01
N PRO A 158 5.82 -17.47 14.31
CA PRO A 158 6.82 -17.37 15.37
C PRO A 158 7.84 -18.52 15.40
N GLY A 159 7.57 -19.62 14.70
CA GLY A 159 8.37 -20.84 14.70
C GLY A 159 7.80 -21.94 15.59
N GLN A 160 8.05 -23.20 15.21
CA GLN A 160 7.40 -24.39 15.76
C GLN A 160 7.59 -24.60 17.27
N TYR A 161 8.72 -24.14 17.82
CA TYR A 161 9.05 -24.32 19.24
C TYR A 161 8.57 -23.17 20.13
N THR A 162 8.17 -22.04 19.52
CA THR A 162 7.69 -20.89 20.27
C THR A 162 6.45 -21.29 21.06
N LYS A 163 6.37 -20.91 22.33
CA LYS A 163 5.20 -21.15 23.17
C LYS A 163 4.52 -19.86 23.57
N TYR A 164 5.31 -18.82 23.85
CA TYR A 164 4.79 -17.51 24.24
C TYR A 164 5.59 -16.40 23.57
N ILE A 165 4.90 -15.28 23.34
CA ILE A 165 5.46 -14.05 22.81
C ILE A 165 5.26 -12.99 23.90
N GLU A 166 6.35 -12.43 24.40
CA GLU A 166 6.31 -11.39 25.44
C GLU A 166 6.14 -10.01 24.83
N GLN A 167 6.84 -9.77 23.73
CA GLN A 167 6.79 -8.51 23.01
C GLN A 167 6.56 -8.77 21.52
N LEU A 168 5.73 -7.93 20.89
CA LEU A 168 5.52 -7.94 19.45
C LEU A 168 5.31 -6.50 18.99
N TYR A 169 6.35 -5.93 18.38
CA TYR A 169 6.25 -4.65 17.71
C TYR A 169 6.19 -4.87 16.19
N ILE A 170 5.22 -4.24 15.53
CA ILE A 170 5.10 -4.22 14.08
C ILE A 170 5.25 -2.77 13.63
N LEU A 171 6.34 -2.49 12.91
CA LEU A 171 6.64 -1.19 12.32
C LEU A 171 6.46 -1.27 10.81
N ILE A 172 5.69 -0.34 10.24
CA ILE A 172 5.56 -0.20 8.80
C ILE A 172 6.31 1.08 8.40
N PHE A 173 7.36 0.93 7.63
CA PHE A 173 8.07 2.07 7.06
C PHE A 173 7.39 2.48 5.77
N LYS A 174 6.98 3.74 5.70
CA LYS A 174 6.17 4.28 4.62
C LYS A 174 6.98 5.16 3.67
N CYS A 175 6.57 5.15 2.41
CA CYS A 175 6.97 6.15 1.45
C CYS A 175 6.33 7.52 1.77
N PRO A 176 6.89 8.62 1.22
CA PRO A 176 6.25 9.92 1.29
C PRO A 176 4.83 9.91 0.70
N LEU A 177 4.01 10.88 1.10
CA LEU A 177 2.63 10.99 0.62
C LEU A 177 2.60 11.18 -0.91
N GLY A 178 1.67 10.49 -1.59
CA GLY A 178 1.55 10.56 -3.04
C GLY A 178 2.47 9.60 -3.79
N CYS A 179 3.33 8.86 -3.10
CA CYS A 179 4.27 7.94 -3.73
C CYS A 179 3.73 6.53 -3.74
N SER A 180 3.73 5.90 -4.92
CA SER A 180 3.41 4.48 -5.09
C SER A 180 4.63 3.60 -4.87
N SER A 181 5.84 4.14 -5.06
CA SER A 181 7.09 3.47 -4.69
C SER A 181 8.17 4.45 -4.26
N CYS A 182 9.08 4.01 -3.40
CA CYS A 182 10.22 4.78 -2.95
C CYS A 182 11.46 3.90 -2.76
N ASP A 183 12.62 4.55 -2.71
CA ASP A 183 13.90 3.87 -2.47
C ASP A 183 14.08 3.41 -1.01
N ASN A 184 15.23 2.81 -0.69
CA ASN A 184 15.56 2.36 0.66
C ASN A 184 15.72 3.49 1.69
N SER A 185 15.92 4.74 1.26
CA SER A 185 15.97 5.89 2.18
C SER A 185 14.58 6.31 2.65
N MET A 186 13.53 5.90 1.92
CA MET A 186 12.12 6.25 2.18
C MET A 186 11.85 7.76 2.10
N LEU A 187 12.77 8.50 1.48
CA LEU A 187 12.66 9.94 1.22
C LEU A 187 12.42 10.22 -0.26
N ASN A 188 12.98 9.39 -1.14
CA ASN A 188 12.91 9.59 -2.58
C ASN A 188 11.87 8.66 -3.20
N CYS A 189 10.89 9.27 -3.86
CA CYS A 189 9.88 8.56 -4.62
C CYS A 189 10.44 8.15 -5.98
N GLN A 190 10.13 6.92 -6.37
CA GLN A 190 10.48 6.37 -7.68
C GLN A 190 9.27 6.41 -8.62
N SER A 191 8.06 6.34 -8.08
CA SER A 191 6.81 6.53 -8.82
C SER A 191 5.72 7.12 -7.92
N CYS A 192 4.73 7.75 -8.55
CA CYS A 192 3.61 8.38 -7.87
C CYS A 192 2.32 7.57 -8.01
N ILE A 193 1.39 7.77 -7.09
CA ILE A 193 0.01 7.29 -7.24
C ILE A 193 -0.76 8.20 -8.22
N ASP A 194 -1.90 7.72 -8.72
CA ASP A 194 -2.80 8.54 -9.53
C ASP A 194 -3.22 9.82 -8.81
N GLY A 195 -3.36 10.90 -9.58
CA GLY A 195 -3.57 12.26 -9.03
C GLY A 195 -2.29 12.94 -8.54
N TYR A 196 -1.12 12.31 -8.71
CA TYR A 196 0.19 12.91 -8.48
C TYR A 196 1.13 12.67 -9.67
N TYR A 197 2.13 13.53 -9.83
CA TYR A 197 3.18 13.41 -10.85
C TYR A 197 4.57 13.59 -10.23
N LEU A 198 5.57 12.94 -10.82
CA LEU A 198 6.93 12.93 -10.30
C LEU A 198 7.70 14.17 -10.74
N VAL A 199 8.28 14.89 -9.77
CA VAL A 199 9.22 16.00 -10.00
C VAL A 199 10.48 15.74 -9.17
N GLY A 200 11.59 15.46 -9.85
CA GLY A 200 12.81 14.97 -9.19
C GLY A 200 12.51 13.65 -8.47
N SER A 201 12.59 13.66 -7.15
CA SER A 201 12.26 12.51 -6.28
C SER A 201 11.00 12.73 -5.43
N SER A 202 10.19 13.75 -5.72
CA SER A 202 8.97 14.08 -4.98
C SER A 202 7.73 13.93 -5.86
N CYS A 203 6.63 13.49 -5.27
CA CYS A 203 5.33 13.46 -5.93
C CYS A 203 4.53 14.71 -5.60
N LEU A 204 4.18 15.50 -6.61
CA LEU A 204 3.33 16.68 -6.49
C LEU A 204 1.92 16.38 -6.99
N LYS A 205 0.92 16.99 -6.37
CA LYS A 205 -0.48 16.73 -6.70
C LYS A 205 -0.83 17.36 -8.05
N CYS A 206 -1.64 16.65 -8.84
CA CYS A 206 -2.26 17.19 -10.03
C CYS A 206 -3.24 18.32 -9.70
N ASP A 207 -3.52 19.17 -10.68
CA ASP A 207 -4.60 20.15 -10.60
C ASP A 207 -5.94 19.43 -10.46
N LEU A 208 -6.92 20.06 -9.80
CA LEU A 208 -8.23 19.48 -9.57
C LEU A 208 -8.99 19.18 -10.88
N ASN A 209 -8.63 19.84 -11.99
CA ASN A 209 -9.19 19.58 -13.31
C ASN A 209 -8.60 18.33 -13.98
N CYS A 210 -7.51 17.75 -13.45
CA CYS A 210 -6.91 16.51 -13.97
C CYS A 210 -7.19 15.33 -13.03
N LEU A 211 -7.55 14.18 -13.60
CA LEU A 211 -7.58 12.92 -12.84
C LEU A 211 -6.16 12.34 -12.70
N THR A 212 -5.40 12.35 -13.80
CA THR A 212 -3.95 12.06 -13.81
C THR A 212 -3.23 13.11 -14.63
N CYS A 213 -1.97 13.40 -14.32
CA CYS A 213 -1.17 14.44 -14.97
C CYS A 213 0.30 14.02 -15.13
N VAL A 214 1.05 14.74 -15.97
CA VAL A 214 2.47 14.49 -16.24
C VAL A 214 3.25 15.79 -16.39
N ASN A 215 4.49 15.83 -15.91
CA ASN A 215 5.42 16.98 -15.94
C ASN A 215 4.96 18.24 -15.18
N TYR A 216 3.70 18.63 -15.27
CA TYR A 216 3.08 19.78 -14.62
C TYR A 216 1.69 19.39 -14.10
N SER A 217 1.23 20.08 -13.04
CA SER A 217 -0.06 19.79 -12.41
C SER A 217 -1.25 19.92 -13.37
N ILE A 218 -1.16 20.81 -14.37
CA ILE A 218 -2.22 21.13 -15.34
C ILE A 218 -2.13 20.31 -16.65
N TYR A 219 -1.08 19.51 -16.85
CA TYR A 219 -0.91 18.70 -18.05
C TYR A 219 -1.55 17.34 -17.83
N CYS A 220 -2.85 17.27 -18.10
CA CYS A 220 -3.65 16.09 -17.85
C CYS A 220 -3.34 14.96 -18.85
N LEU A 221 -3.32 13.73 -18.33
CA LEU A 221 -3.34 12.49 -19.11
C LEU A 221 -4.73 11.84 -19.09
N SER A 222 -5.54 12.17 -18.08
CA SER A 222 -6.93 11.76 -18.01
C SER A 222 -7.75 12.80 -17.25
N CYS A 223 -9.04 12.83 -17.53
CA CYS A 223 -9.96 13.83 -17.02
C CYS A 223 -10.94 13.27 -15.99
N PRO A 224 -11.38 14.09 -15.02
CA PRO A 224 -12.49 13.75 -14.15
C PRO A 224 -13.78 13.43 -14.93
N THR A 225 -14.71 12.75 -14.28
CA THR A 225 -16.01 12.41 -14.87
C THR A 225 -16.72 13.64 -15.44
N ASN A 226 -17.34 13.50 -16.62
CA ASN A 226 -18.04 14.56 -17.38
C ASN A 226 -17.14 15.63 -18.03
N THR A 227 -15.83 15.43 -18.06
CA THR A 227 -14.89 16.25 -18.84
C THR A 227 -14.10 15.37 -19.82
N TYR A 228 -13.57 15.99 -20.88
CA TYR A 228 -12.90 15.29 -21.97
C TYR A 228 -11.49 15.84 -22.18
N LEU A 229 -10.57 14.95 -22.56
CA LEU A 229 -9.17 15.30 -22.79
C LEU A 229 -9.01 15.96 -24.16
N TYR A 230 -8.45 17.17 -24.17
CA TYR A 230 -8.08 17.88 -25.38
C TYR A 230 -6.65 17.56 -25.80
N THR A 231 -6.33 17.85 -27.07
CA THR A 231 -5.00 17.61 -27.64
C THR A 231 -3.89 18.44 -26.99
N ASP A 232 -4.23 19.49 -26.25
CA ASP A 232 -3.32 20.35 -25.50
C ASP A 232 -3.13 19.90 -24.03
N ASN A 233 -3.56 18.67 -23.70
CA ASN A 233 -3.53 18.10 -22.36
C ASN A 233 -4.42 18.82 -21.33
N SER A 234 -5.37 19.64 -21.77
CA SER A 234 -6.38 20.22 -20.89
C SER A 234 -7.62 19.33 -20.77
N CYS A 235 -8.32 19.45 -19.64
CA CYS A 235 -9.61 18.80 -19.40
C CYS A 235 -10.71 19.87 -19.29
N GLN A 236 -11.72 19.77 -20.15
CA GLN A 236 -12.84 20.69 -20.17
C GLN A 236 -14.10 20.03 -20.76
N SER A 237 -15.22 20.74 -20.79
CA SER A 237 -16.47 20.27 -21.42
C SER A 237 -16.33 20.25 -22.95
N CYS A 238 -16.68 19.13 -23.59
CA CYS A 238 -16.69 18.98 -25.06
C CYS A 238 -18.07 19.32 -25.63
N GLN A 239 -18.51 20.56 -25.43
CA GLN A 239 -19.83 21.04 -25.86
C GLN A 239 -19.76 22.26 -26.79
N ASN A 240 -18.55 22.73 -27.11
CA ASN A 240 -18.36 23.88 -27.97
C ASN A 240 -18.56 23.50 -29.44
N THR A 241 -18.90 24.49 -30.27
CA THR A 241 -18.89 24.32 -31.73
C THR A 241 -17.46 24.07 -32.22
N GLY A 242 -17.31 23.27 -33.27
CA GLY A 242 -16.01 22.95 -33.87
C GLY A 242 -15.24 21.82 -33.18
N VAL A 243 -15.87 21.09 -32.26
CA VAL A 243 -15.28 19.88 -31.65
C VAL A 243 -16.26 18.70 -31.66
N TYR A 244 -15.72 17.49 -31.51
CA TYR A 244 -16.50 16.26 -31.38
C TYR A 244 -15.88 15.30 -30.35
N ILE A 245 -16.72 14.46 -29.75
CA ILE A 245 -16.30 13.47 -28.75
C ILE A 245 -15.90 12.17 -29.45
N SER A 246 -14.74 11.63 -29.08
CA SER A 246 -14.30 10.28 -29.47
C SER A 246 -13.74 9.53 -28.26
N GLY A 247 -14.58 8.70 -27.64
CA GLY A 247 -14.25 8.03 -26.39
C GLY A 247 -14.13 9.04 -25.24
N VAL A 248 -12.95 9.11 -24.63
CA VAL A 248 -12.63 10.05 -23.53
C VAL A 248 -11.98 11.35 -24.00
N ASN A 249 -11.77 11.49 -25.31
CA ASN A 249 -11.11 12.65 -25.91
C ASN A 249 -12.11 13.57 -26.59
N CYS A 250 -11.76 14.86 -26.64
CA CYS A 250 -12.41 15.87 -27.44
C CYS A 250 -11.46 16.32 -28.53
N PHE A 251 -11.87 16.14 -29.79
CA PHE A 251 -11.06 16.49 -30.94
C PHE A 251 -11.69 17.65 -31.70
N ASN A 252 -10.85 18.45 -32.35
CA ASN A 252 -11.31 19.48 -33.26
C ASN A 252 -11.92 18.86 -34.50
N CYS A 253 -13.00 19.46 -34.98
CA CYS A 253 -13.51 19.22 -36.32
C CYS A 253 -12.50 19.63 -37.38
N ASP A 254 -12.69 19.14 -38.60
CA ASP A 254 -12.04 19.74 -39.76
C ASP A 254 -12.36 21.24 -39.83
N GLN A 255 -11.39 22.06 -40.25
CA GLN A 255 -11.52 23.51 -40.29
C GLN A 255 -12.62 23.99 -41.25
N THR A 256 -13.05 23.16 -42.19
CA THR A 256 -14.17 23.45 -43.10
C THR A 256 -15.54 23.30 -42.45
N CYS A 257 -15.63 22.71 -41.25
CA CYS A 257 -16.85 22.36 -40.54
C CYS A 257 -17.15 23.26 -39.35
N LEU A 258 -18.44 23.53 -39.11
CA LEU A 258 -18.90 24.20 -37.90
C LEU A 258 -19.24 23.19 -36.78
N ASN A 259 -19.93 22.10 -37.13
CA ASN A 259 -20.16 20.96 -36.24
C ASN A 259 -19.86 19.68 -37.02
N CYS A 260 -19.33 18.66 -36.35
CA CYS A 260 -18.92 17.41 -36.96
C CYS A 260 -19.16 16.22 -36.02
N ASN A 261 -19.15 15.00 -36.57
CA ASN A 261 -19.12 13.75 -35.80
C ASN A 261 -17.82 12.95 -35.97
N GLY A 262 -16.80 13.59 -36.54
CA GLY A 262 -15.51 12.98 -36.87
C GLY A 262 -14.52 14.04 -37.38
N SER A 263 -13.26 13.67 -37.52
CA SER A 263 -12.18 14.59 -37.88
C SER A 263 -12.09 14.90 -39.37
N LEU A 264 -12.75 14.12 -40.23
CA LEU A 264 -12.66 14.33 -41.68
C LEU A 264 -13.64 15.43 -42.12
N PRO A 265 -13.32 16.18 -43.20
CA PRO A 265 -14.26 17.08 -43.84
C PRO A 265 -15.61 16.42 -44.16
N THR A 266 -15.61 15.12 -44.47
CA THR A 266 -16.80 14.32 -44.80
C THR A 266 -17.68 13.97 -43.60
N ASN A 267 -17.20 14.25 -42.38
CA ASN A 267 -17.92 14.04 -41.13
C ASN A 267 -18.68 15.32 -40.67
N CYS A 268 -18.89 16.26 -41.59
CA CYS A 268 -19.57 17.51 -41.30
C CYS A 268 -21.06 17.33 -41.04
N LEU A 269 -21.55 17.94 -39.97
CA LEU A 269 -22.98 18.01 -39.65
C LEU A 269 -23.59 19.38 -39.95
N THR A 270 -22.80 20.45 -39.88
CA THR A 270 -23.21 21.81 -40.24
C THR A 270 -22.03 22.63 -40.74
N CYS A 271 -22.27 23.57 -41.65
CA CYS A 271 -21.24 24.43 -42.22
C CYS A 271 -21.14 25.80 -41.55
N PRO A 272 -19.97 26.47 -41.63
CA PRO A 272 -19.83 27.88 -41.28
C PRO A 272 -20.77 28.77 -42.11
N VAL A 273 -21.04 29.98 -41.62
CA VAL A 273 -21.92 30.96 -42.30
C VAL A 273 -21.45 31.20 -43.73
N GLY A 274 -22.38 31.09 -44.69
CA GLY A 274 -22.12 31.30 -46.12
C GLY A 274 -21.70 30.06 -46.90
N LYS A 275 -21.57 28.90 -46.25
CA LYS A 275 -21.33 27.59 -46.88
C LYS A 275 -22.52 26.65 -46.71
N TYR A 276 -22.63 25.65 -47.59
CA TYR A 276 -23.71 24.68 -47.58
C TYR A 276 -23.18 23.25 -47.58
N LEU A 277 -23.91 22.33 -46.95
CA LEU A 277 -23.61 20.90 -47.04
C LEU A 277 -23.97 20.43 -48.45
N HIS A 278 -23.00 19.85 -49.15
CA HIS A 278 -23.20 19.28 -50.47
C HIS A 278 -22.76 17.82 -50.48
N ASP A 279 -23.54 16.98 -51.14
CA ASP A 279 -23.21 15.58 -51.39
C ASP A 279 -22.23 15.49 -52.56
N ASP A 280 -20.98 15.15 -52.30
CA ASP A 280 -20.03 14.88 -53.37
C ASP A 280 -20.25 13.47 -53.95
N GLN A 281 -20.89 13.42 -55.12
CA GLN A 281 -21.12 12.18 -55.87
C GLN A 281 -19.92 11.77 -56.75
N SER A 282 -18.75 12.42 -56.65
CA SER A 282 -17.63 12.16 -57.56
C SER A 282 -16.79 10.91 -57.25
N SER A 283 -17.14 10.11 -56.23
CA SER A 283 -16.46 8.85 -55.91
C SER A 283 -17.00 7.67 -56.72
N ILE A 284 -16.14 7.05 -57.54
CA ILE A 284 -16.42 5.85 -58.35
C ILE A 284 -16.54 4.56 -57.48
N ILE A 285 -16.86 4.68 -56.18
CA ILE A 285 -16.99 3.56 -55.23
C ILE A 285 -18.34 3.66 -54.49
N PRO A 286 -19.19 2.62 -54.48
CA PRO A 286 -20.50 2.66 -53.79
C PRO A 286 -20.40 2.25 -52.30
N PRO A 287 -21.30 2.68 -51.40
CA PRO A 287 -21.97 3.97 -51.27
C PRO A 287 -21.48 4.67 -49.98
N GLN A 288 -20.60 5.65 -50.09
CA GLN A 288 -20.40 6.63 -49.02
C GLN A 288 -20.67 8.00 -49.61
N VAL A 289 -21.87 8.52 -49.35
CA VAL A 289 -22.18 9.92 -49.64
C VAL A 289 -21.22 10.76 -48.80
N MET A 290 -20.28 11.44 -49.46
CA MET A 290 -19.33 12.32 -48.79
C MET A 290 -19.98 13.69 -48.66
N ILE A 291 -20.42 14.03 -47.45
CA ILE A 291 -21.06 15.31 -47.15
C ILE A 291 -19.97 16.32 -46.80
N LEU A 292 -19.78 17.35 -47.62
CA LEU A 292 -18.73 18.35 -47.47
C LEU A 292 -19.32 19.77 -47.43
N CYS A 293 -18.60 20.71 -46.80
CA CYS A 293 -18.97 22.13 -46.79
C CYS A 293 -18.30 22.91 -47.92
N SER A 294 -19.10 23.39 -48.88
CA SER A 294 -18.66 24.21 -50.00
C SER A 294 -19.41 25.55 -50.10
#